data_AF-A0A2H0BBM4-F1
#
_entry.id   AF-A0A2H0BBM4-F1
#
_cell.length_a   1.000
_cell.length_b   1.000
_cell.length_c   1.000
_cell.angle_alpha   90.00
_cell.angle_beta   90.00
_cell.angle_gamma   90.00
#
_symmetry.space_group_name_H-M   'P 1'
#
loop_
_entity.id
_entity.type
_entity.pdbx_description
1 polymer ?
#
loop_
_entity_poly.entity_id
_entity_poly.type
_entity_poly.pdbx_seq_one_letter_code
_entity_poly.pdbx_strand_id
1 'polypeptide(L)'
;MLRLFEEKDIELVLGKMGHNNLEYINDIYGTNQYANEALYKLIWQPLEKHLTDVKTIYYSPDGLLHKVSFAALGTGKNMYLCDNYKLQQLSSTGKLSMPESPALDKDLTAGLFGGIQYSSDSTSREIWKFLPGTKIETYKIEQVFKSKNVKTTCLSGTFAKEAVFKAIAGNFNLIHIATHGFFYHYPEEERKAKADTVTNKIYEPLIAFRGGTTCYGEWQFVKNNNPLMRSGLVFADANKVWSQQYAGSDNDGILTSMEITQLDLRKTQLVVMSACETGLGDIKGSEGVYGLQRAFKMAGVKFIIMSLWQVPDKETSEFMTAFYTKFLTIKNIRTAFYDTQKEMRQKYDPYYWGAFVLIE
;
A
#
# COMPACT_ATOMS: atom_id res chain seq x y z
N MET A 1 27.78 0.23 14.16
CA MET A 1 26.47 0.83 13.80
C MET A 1 26.75 2.20 13.24
N LEU A 2 26.35 2.48 11.98
CA LEU A 2 26.51 3.79 11.37
C LEU A 2 25.30 4.65 11.75
N ARG A 3 25.52 5.76 12.45
CA ARG A 3 24.44 6.71 12.77
C ARG A 3 24.15 7.55 11.52
N LEU A 4 22.91 7.52 11.05
CA LEU A 4 22.47 8.28 9.88
C LEU A 4 21.86 9.63 10.30
N PHE A 5 20.71 9.60 10.97
CA PHE A 5 19.94 10.76 11.39
C PHE A 5 19.03 10.39 12.58
N GLU A 6 18.37 11.37 13.20
CA GLU A 6 17.31 11.18 14.18
C GLU A 6 15.93 11.27 13.53
N GLU A 7 14.90 10.65 14.11
CA GLU A 7 13.54 10.66 13.56
C GLU A 7 13.02 12.08 13.26
N LYS A 8 13.33 13.05 14.12
CA LYS A 8 12.99 14.47 13.92
C LYS A 8 13.56 15.07 12.63
N ASP A 9 14.71 14.58 12.16
CA ASP A 9 15.38 15.10 10.96
C ASP A 9 14.62 14.68 9.70
N ILE A 10 14.12 13.43 9.67
CA ILE A 10 13.29 12.95 8.56
C ILE A 10 11.88 13.54 8.62
N GLU A 11 11.33 13.79 9.81
CA GLU A 11 10.06 14.52 9.97
C GLU A 11 10.13 15.93 9.41
N LEU A 12 11.27 16.63 9.52
CA LEU A 12 11.45 17.95 8.93
C LEU A 12 11.42 17.91 7.40
N VAL A 13 11.98 16.87 6.78
CA VAL A 13 11.99 16.72 5.31
C VAL A 13 10.64 16.25 4.78
N LEU A 14 9.99 15.32 5.48
CA LEU A 14 8.65 14.87 5.14
C LEU A 14 7.57 15.90 5.53
N GLY A 15 7.90 16.93 6.31
CA GLY A 15 6.94 17.94 6.77
C GLY A 15 5.84 17.40 7.69
N LYS A 16 4.92 18.27 8.11
CA LYS A 16 3.66 17.84 8.75
C LYS A 16 2.79 17.20 7.65
N MET A 17 2.66 15.88 7.70
CA MET A 17 2.07 15.00 6.68
C MET A 17 0.56 15.19 6.52
N GLY A 18 0.10 16.41 6.22
CA GLY A 18 -1.32 16.72 6.10
C GLY A 18 -1.95 16.22 4.79
N HIS A 19 -1.19 16.20 3.68
CA HIS A 19 -1.75 15.90 2.36
C HIS A 19 -0.74 15.16 1.47
N ASN A 20 -0.90 13.84 1.29
CA ASN A 20 -0.16 13.04 0.30
C ASN A 20 -0.67 13.31 -1.14
N ASN A 21 -0.65 14.58 -1.53
CA ASN A 21 -1.10 15.06 -2.84
C ASN A 21 0.09 15.26 -3.80
N LEU A 22 -0.21 15.58 -5.06
CA LEU A 22 0.80 15.77 -6.10
C LEU A 22 1.88 16.80 -5.72
N GLU A 23 1.47 17.93 -5.15
CA GLU A 23 2.38 19.03 -4.77
C GLU A 23 3.36 18.55 -3.69
N TYR A 24 2.84 17.96 -2.61
CA TYR A 24 3.64 17.44 -1.51
C TYR A 24 4.67 16.38 -1.97
N ILE A 25 4.25 15.43 -2.79
CA ILE A 25 5.15 14.38 -3.28
C ILE A 25 6.20 14.96 -4.24
N ASN A 26 5.83 15.93 -5.08
CA ASN A 26 6.79 16.64 -5.94
C ASN A 26 7.77 17.49 -5.11
N ASP A 27 7.34 18.05 -3.99
CA ASP A 27 8.24 18.76 -3.07
C ASP A 27 9.25 17.80 -2.43
N ILE A 28 8.88 16.55 -2.16
CA ILE A 28 9.78 15.57 -1.55
C ILE A 28 10.75 14.95 -2.58
N TYR A 29 10.24 14.53 -3.73
CA TYR A 29 10.98 13.73 -4.71
C TYR A 29 11.40 14.52 -5.95
N GLY A 30 10.90 15.74 -6.11
CA GLY A 30 11.08 16.53 -7.33
C GLY A 30 10.21 16.04 -8.49
N THR A 31 10.57 16.54 -9.67
CA THR A 31 10.02 16.20 -10.98
C THR A 31 11.17 15.86 -11.94
N ASN A 32 10.85 15.47 -13.17
CA ASN A 32 11.88 15.24 -14.18
C ASN A 32 12.64 16.54 -14.56
N GLN A 33 12.11 17.72 -14.21
CA GLN A 33 12.74 19.01 -14.49
C GLN A 33 13.52 19.56 -13.28
N TYR A 34 13.13 19.18 -12.06
CA TYR A 34 13.68 19.68 -10.80
C TYR A 34 13.94 18.53 -9.85
N ALA A 35 15.17 18.38 -9.35
CA ALA A 35 15.48 17.34 -8.36
C ALA A 35 15.42 17.92 -6.94
N ASN A 36 14.74 17.21 -6.03
CA ASN A 36 14.96 17.38 -4.60
C ASN A 36 15.82 16.24 -4.06
N GLU A 37 16.98 16.59 -3.51
CA GLU A 37 17.97 15.66 -2.98
C GLU A 37 17.95 15.57 -1.45
N ALA A 38 17.02 16.24 -0.76
CA ALA A 38 17.02 16.34 0.71
C ALA A 38 16.96 14.95 1.38
N LEU A 39 16.02 14.10 0.95
CA LEU A 39 15.93 12.73 1.47
C LEU A 39 17.16 11.90 1.09
N TYR A 40 17.70 12.05 -0.11
CA TYR A 40 18.90 11.34 -0.53
C TYR A 40 20.12 11.72 0.33
N LYS A 41 20.33 13.01 0.58
CA LYS A 41 21.42 13.53 1.43
C LYS A 41 21.29 13.05 2.87
N LEU A 42 20.07 12.98 3.38
CA LEU A 42 19.79 12.52 4.74
C LEU A 42 19.98 11.01 4.88
N ILE A 43 19.40 10.22 3.97
CA ILE A 43 19.25 8.78 4.13
C ILE A 43 20.38 7.99 3.46
N TRP A 44 20.78 8.38 2.24
CA TRP A 44 21.60 7.53 1.37
C TRP A 44 23.03 8.00 1.20
N GLN A 45 23.26 9.31 1.03
CA GLN A 45 24.59 9.87 0.83
C GLN A 45 25.61 9.41 1.90
N PRO A 46 25.27 9.31 3.21
CA PRO A 46 26.21 8.82 4.22
C PRO A 46 26.64 7.35 4.03
N LEU A 47 25.84 6.55 3.30
CA LEU A 47 26.09 5.14 3.01
C LEU A 47 27.05 4.95 1.84
N GLU A 48 27.14 5.88 0.89
CA GLU A 48 27.77 5.63 -0.42
C GLU A 48 29.24 5.22 -0.33
N LYS A 49 29.99 5.78 0.62
CA LYS A 49 31.39 5.41 0.86
C LYS A 49 31.58 3.94 1.25
N HIS A 50 30.51 3.26 1.65
CA HIS A 50 30.49 1.84 2.02
C HIS A 50 29.91 0.94 0.91
N LEU A 51 29.48 1.53 -0.22
CA LEU A 51 28.78 0.83 -1.30
C LEU A 51 29.61 0.73 -2.59
N THR A 52 30.94 0.88 -2.50
CA THR A 52 31.85 0.72 -3.65
C THR A 52 31.68 -0.66 -4.30
N ASP A 53 31.53 -0.68 -5.63
CA ASP A 53 31.28 -1.87 -6.45
C ASP A 53 30.00 -2.68 -6.13
N VAL A 54 29.10 -2.12 -5.29
CA VAL A 54 27.81 -2.75 -4.98
C VAL A 54 26.76 -2.39 -6.03
N LYS A 55 26.11 -3.41 -6.61
CA LYS A 55 25.02 -3.22 -7.60
C LYS A 55 23.63 -3.56 -7.08
N THR A 56 23.54 -4.35 -6.03
CA THR A 56 22.27 -4.82 -5.46
C THR A 56 22.26 -4.50 -3.98
N ILE A 57 21.20 -3.87 -3.51
CA ILE A 57 21.03 -3.51 -2.10
C ILE A 57 19.79 -4.19 -1.56
N TYR A 58 19.99 -5.02 -0.53
CA TYR A 58 18.93 -5.59 0.26
C TYR A 58 18.74 -4.74 1.51
N TYR A 59 17.53 -4.28 1.77
CA TYR A 59 17.26 -3.40 2.90
C TYR A 59 15.90 -3.71 3.53
N SER A 60 15.78 -3.45 4.82
CA SER A 60 14.52 -3.54 5.56
C SER A 60 14.34 -2.23 6.30
N PRO A 61 13.43 -1.34 5.85
CA PRO A 61 13.17 -0.08 6.52
C PRO A 61 12.62 -0.28 7.93
N ASP A 62 12.76 0.74 8.75
CA ASP A 62 12.12 0.84 10.06
C ASP A 62 11.56 2.25 10.26
N GLY A 63 10.56 2.39 11.13
CA GLY A 63 9.99 3.70 11.44
C GLY A 63 9.40 4.40 10.20
N LEU A 64 9.63 5.72 10.11
CA LEU A 64 9.13 6.55 9.01
C LEU A 64 9.72 6.18 7.64
N LEU A 65 10.80 5.39 7.59
CA LEU A 65 11.39 4.93 6.32
C LEU A 65 10.46 3.98 5.54
N HIS A 66 9.47 3.35 6.19
CA HIS A 66 8.43 2.59 5.47
C HIS A 66 7.59 3.46 4.52
N LYS A 67 7.58 4.78 4.71
CA LYS A 67 6.86 5.74 3.87
C LYS A 67 7.70 6.28 2.70
N VAL A 68 8.99 5.94 2.65
CA VAL A 68 9.92 6.50 1.68
C VAL A 68 10.00 5.59 0.46
N SER A 69 9.74 6.15 -0.71
CA SER A 69 10.13 5.54 -1.98
C SER A 69 11.63 5.68 -2.19
N PHE A 70 12.40 4.67 -1.78
CA PHE A 70 13.85 4.66 -1.97
C PHE A 70 14.22 4.74 -3.45
N ALA A 71 13.46 4.07 -4.32
CA ALA A 71 13.70 4.10 -5.76
C ALA A 71 13.61 5.52 -6.35
N ALA A 72 12.73 6.36 -5.81
CA ALA A 72 12.50 7.73 -6.26
C ALA A 72 13.40 8.78 -5.60
N LEU A 73 14.34 8.38 -4.72
CA LEU A 73 15.27 9.35 -4.12
C LEU A 73 16.13 10.00 -5.20
N GLY A 74 15.98 11.32 -5.38
CA GLY A 74 16.71 12.08 -6.37
C GLY A 74 18.20 12.20 -6.04
N THR A 75 19.06 11.86 -6.99
CA THR A 75 20.53 12.00 -6.89
C THR A 75 21.07 13.08 -7.83
N GLY A 76 20.17 13.83 -8.47
CA GLY A 76 20.45 14.87 -9.46
C GLY A 76 19.29 14.99 -10.45
N LYS A 77 19.40 15.92 -11.41
CA LYS A 77 18.32 16.18 -12.38
C LYS A 77 18.00 14.92 -13.20
N ASN A 78 16.76 14.43 -13.08
CA ASN A 78 16.27 13.21 -13.75
C ASN A 78 17.14 11.96 -13.47
N MET A 79 17.79 11.91 -12.30
CA MET A 79 18.57 10.77 -11.82
C MET A 79 18.05 10.38 -10.45
N TYR A 80 17.81 9.09 -10.27
CA TYR A 80 17.21 8.56 -9.05
C TYR A 80 18.02 7.36 -8.55
N LEU A 81 17.84 7.02 -7.27
CA LEU A 81 18.65 5.99 -6.63
C LEU A 81 18.56 4.62 -7.33
N CYS A 82 17.40 4.29 -7.92
CA CYS A 82 17.21 3.06 -8.70
C CYS A 82 18.04 3.00 -10.01
N ASP A 83 18.64 4.10 -10.46
CA ASP A 83 19.59 4.07 -11.58
C ASP A 83 20.91 3.43 -11.20
N ASN A 84 21.32 3.64 -9.95
CA ASN A 84 22.63 3.23 -9.45
C ASN A 84 22.58 1.83 -8.84
N TYR A 85 21.44 1.44 -8.25
CA TYR A 85 21.29 0.20 -7.48
C TYR A 85 20.01 -0.56 -7.83
N LYS A 86 20.11 -1.89 -7.85
CA LYS A 86 18.96 -2.81 -7.77
C LYS A 86 18.51 -2.90 -6.32
N LEU A 87 17.50 -2.11 -5.95
CA LEU A 87 16.94 -2.05 -4.61
C LEU A 87 15.98 -3.22 -4.38
N GLN A 88 16.20 -3.98 -3.31
CA GLN A 88 15.37 -5.13 -2.90
C GLN A 88 14.91 -4.92 -1.47
N GLN A 89 13.66 -4.47 -1.31
CA GLN A 89 13.06 -4.27 0.01
C GLN A 89 12.61 -5.60 0.59
N LEU A 90 13.07 -5.89 1.80
CA LEU A 90 12.74 -7.08 2.58
C LEU A 90 11.88 -6.71 3.78
N SER A 91 10.96 -7.59 4.12
CA SER A 91 10.22 -7.56 5.40
C SER A 91 11.12 -7.71 6.62
N SER A 92 12.25 -8.42 6.46
CA SER A 92 13.35 -8.50 7.41
C SER A 92 14.61 -8.95 6.69
N THR A 93 15.79 -8.47 7.09
CA THR A 93 17.07 -8.93 6.53
C THR A 93 17.37 -10.40 6.86
N GLY A 94 16.74 -10.98 7.88
CA GLY A 94 16.79 -12.43 8.15
C GLY A 94 16.26 -13.29 7.00
N LYS A 95 15.52 -12.70 6.05
CA LYS A 95 15.11 -13.38 4.81
C LYS A 95 16.30 -13.85 3.97
N LEU A 96 17.44 -13.18 4.06
CA LEU A 96 18.65 -13.53 3.30
C LEU A 96 19.27 -14.87 3.72
N SER A 97 19.00 -15.36 4.93
CA SER A 97 19.43 -16.68 5.37
C SER A 97 18.45 -17.79 5.02
N MET A 98 17.30 -17.46 4.42
CA MET A 98 16.28 -18.43 4.02
C MET A 98 16.57 -18.92 2.59
N PRO A 99 16.30 -20.19 2.26
CA PRO A 99 16.46 -20.70 0.91
C PRO A 99 15.59 -19.94 -0.09
N GLU A 100 16.10 -19.77 -1.30
CA GLU A 100 15.29 -19.23 -2.40
C GLU A 100 14.04 -20.10 -2.58
N SER A 101 12.87 -19.46 -2.65
CA SER A 101 11.64 -20.22 -2.83
C SER A 101 11.57 -20.85 -4.22
N PRO A 102 10.74 -21.89 -4.39
CA PRO A 102 10.58 -22.59 -5.66
C PRO A 102 10.29 -21.63 -6.82
N ALA A 103 10.68 -22.05 -8.03
CA ALA A 103 10.32 -21.38 -9.26
C ALA A 103 8.79 -21.20 -9.39
N LEU A 104 8.37 -20.22 -10.20
CA LEU A 104 6.95 -19.98 -10.51
C LEU A 104 6.24 -21.28 -10.91
N ASP A 105 5.06 -21.49 -10.35
CA ASP A 105 4.18 -22.59 -10.77
C ASP A 105 3.93 -22.47 -12.27
N LYS A 106 3.98 -23.61 -12.98
CA LYS A 106 3.68 -23.65 -14.43
C LYS A 106 2.22 -23.25 -14.71
N ASP A 107 1.31 -23.60 -13.80
CA ASP A 107 -0.12 -23.34 -13.90
C ASP A 107 -0.53 -22.20 -12.95
N LEU A 108 -0.27 -20.96 -13.36
CA LEU A 108 -0.60 -19.80 -12.55
C LEU A 108 -2.13 -19.63 -12.42
N THR A 109 -2.55 -19.43 -11.17
CA THR A 109 -3.92 -19.07 -10.80
C THR A 109 -3.95 -17.66 -10.21
N ALA A 110 -4.94 -16.87 -10.59
CA ALA A 110 -5.06 -15.48 -10.16
C ALA A 110 -6.46 -15.09 -9.68
N GLY A 111 -6.52 -14.39 -8.56
CA GLY A 111 -7.73 -13.72 -8.05
C GLY A 111 -7.66 -12.22 -8.31
N LEU A 112 -8.64 -11.68 -9.04
CA LEU A 112 -8.76 -10.25 -9.34
C LEU A 112 -9.97 -9.67 -8.61
N PHE A 113 -9.77 -8.67 -7.77
CA PHE A 113 -10.82 -8.00 -6.99
C PHE A 113 -10.80 -6.51 -7.33
N GLY A 114 -11.89 -5.99 -7.92
CA GLY A 114 -11.98 -4.58 -8.29
C GLY A 114 -13.33 -4.21 -8.86
N GLY A 115 -13.60 -2.92 -9.03
CA GLY A 115 -14.93 -2.43 -9.36
C GLY A 115 -15.96 -2.80 -8.29
N ILE A 116 -15.55 -2.78 -7.02
CA ILE A 116 -16.34 -3.21 -5.86
C ILE A 116 -17.45 -2.19 -5.58
N GLN A 117 -18.64 -2.69 -5.26
CA GLN A 117 -19.77 -1.86 -4.84
C GLN A 117 -19.89 -1.90 -3.31
N TYR A 118 -19.54 -0.78 -2.66
CA TYR A 118 -19.46 -0.69 -1.19
C TYR A 118 -20.81 -0.47 -0.49
N SER A 119 -21.87 -0.21 -1.24
CA SER A 119 -23.25 -0.07 -0.75
C SER A 119 -24.19 -0.97 -1.57
N SER A 120 -24.87 -1.94 -0.95
CA SER A 120 -25.95 -2.70 -1.59
C SER A 120 -27.25 -1.92 -1.72
N ASP A 121 -27.46 -0.89 -0.89
CA ASP A 121 -28.69 -0.11 -0.83
C ASP A 121 -28.41 1.40 -0.90
N SER A 122 -29.39 2.15 -1.40
CA SER A 122 -29.33 3.62 -1.55
C SER A 122 -29.53 4.37 -0.22
N THR A 123 -29.81 3.65 0.87
CA THR A 123 -30.14 4.21 2.18
C THR A 123 -28.92 4.41 3.07
N SER A 124 -27.80 3.76 2.74
CA SER A 124 -26.55 3.84 3.47
C SER A 124 -25.80 5.14 3.14
N ARG A 125 -25.34 5.86 4.17
CA ARG A 125 -24.39 6.97 4.00
C ARG A 125 -23.13 6.46 3.28
N GLU A 126 -22.86 6.98 2.09
CA GLU A 126 -21.70 6.58 1.28
C GLU A 126 -20.41 7.18 1.84
N ILE A 127 -19.65 6.38 2.60
CA ILE A 127 -18.33 6.75 3.12
C ILE A 127 -17.24 6.30 2.17
N TRP A 128 -17.35 5.06 1.70
CA TRP A 128 -16.55 4.47 0.64
C TRP A 128 -17.29 4.65 -0.68
N LYS A 129 -16.71 5.46 -1.59
CA LYS A 129 -17.32 5.77 -2.88
C LYS A 129 -16.93 4.72 -3.90
N PHE A 130 -17.79 4.46 -4.88
CA PHE A 130 -17.41 3.59 -5.99
C PHE A 130 -16.17 4.14 -6.72
N LEU A 131 -15.23 3.26 -7.10
CA LEU A 131 -13.99 3.61 -7.79
C LEU A 131 -14.01 3.07 -9.23
N PRO A 132 -14.42 3.87 -10.23
CA PRO A 132 -14.53 3.40 -11.62
C PRO A 132 -13.22 2.88 -12.20
N GLY A 133 -12.07 3.49 -11.84
CA GLY A 133 -10.76 3.07 -12.30
C GLY A 133 -10.40 1.64 -11.94
N THR A 134 -10.77 1.17 -10.74
CA THR A 134 -10.48 -0.19 -10.27
C THR A 134 -11.14 -1.27 -11.15
N LYS A 135 -12.31 -0.96 -11.73
CA LYS A 135 -13.00 -1.84 -12.68
C LYS A 135 -12.23 -1.92 -14.01
N ILE A 136 -11.72 -0.78 -14.48
CA ILE A 136 -10.94 -0.69 -15.71
C ILE A 136 -9.59 -1.40 -15.54
N GLU A 137 -8.92 -1.16 -14.42
CA GLU A 137 -7.65 -1.79 -14.04
C GLU A 137 -7.76 -3.31 -14.03
N THR A 138 -8.69 -3.87 -13.26
CA THR A 138 -8.88 -5.33 -13.16
C THR A 138 -9.29 -5.95 -14.49
N TYR A 139 -10.12 -5.27 -15.29
CA TYR A 139 -10.46 -5.73 -16.63
C TYR A 139 -9.23 -5.83 -17.54
N LYS A 140 -8.35 -4.82 -17.57
CA LYS A 140 -7.13 -4.86 -18.39
C LYS A 140 -6.16 -5.94 -17.94
N ILE A 141 -5.98 -6.11 -16.63
CA ILE A 141 -5.14 -7.17 -16.06
C ILE A 141 -5.69 -8.55 -16.45
N GLU A 142 -7.02 -8.73 -16.41
CA GLU A 142 -7.66 -9.97 -16.86
C GLU A 142 -7.34 -10.26 -18.33
N GLN A 143 -7.35 -9.26 -19.21
CA GLN A 143 -6.98 -9.46 -20.63
C GLN A 143 -5.52 -9.92 -20.79
N VAL A 144 -4.60 -9.32 -20.02
CA VAL A 144 -3.19 -9.76 -20.00
C VAL A 144 -3.09 -11.21 -19.54
N PHE A 145 -3.80 -11.59 -18.48
CA PHE A 145 -3.82 -12.94 -17.94
C PHE A 145 -4.39 -13.97 -18.92
N LYS A 146 -5.50 -13.64 -19.58
CA LYS A 146 -6.11 -14.46 -20.64
C LYS A 146 -5.14 -14.68 -21.80
N SER A 147 -4.42 -13.64 -22.24
CA SER A 147 -3.44 -13.75 -23.33
C SER A 147 -2.25 -14.68 -23.03
N LYS A 148 -2.02 -14.99 -21.75
CA LYS A 148 -0.94 -15.86 -21.26
C LYS A 148 -1.44 -17.15 -20.62
N ASN A 149 -2.72 -17.50 -20.80
CA ASN A 149 -3.35 -18.71 -20.26
C ASN A 149 -3.29 -18.84 -18.72
N VAL A 150 -3.29 -17.72 -17.99
CA VAL A 150 -3.41 -17.71 -16.53
C VAL A 150 -4.87 -17.98 -16.16
N LYS A 151 -5.14 -18.90 -15.23
CA LYS A 151 -6.50 -19.19 -14.77
C LYS A 151 -6.97 -18.09 -13.83
N THR A 152 -7.97 -17.31 -14.23
CA THR A 152 -8.42 -16.13 -13.48
C THR A 152 -9.79 -16.33 -12.83
N THR A 153 -9.95 -15.81 -11.61
CA THR A 153 -11.25 -15.58 -10.96
C THR A 153 -11.39 -14.10 -10.71
N CYS A 154 -12.41 -13.47 -11.28
CA CYS A 154 -12.64 -12.02 -11.19
C CYS A 154 -13.90 -11.76 -10.37
N LEU A 155 -13.76 -10.98 -9.30
CA LEU A 155 -14.86 -10.60 -8.42
C LEU A 155 -15.00 -9.09 -8.41
N SER A 156 -16.23 -8.62 -8.68
CA SER A 156 -16.57 -7.19 -8.79
C SER A 156 -18.00 -6.93 -8.29
N GLY A 157 -18.37 -5.65 -8.20
CA GLY A 157 -19.69 -5.23 -7.73
C GLY A 157 -19.98 -5.76 -6.34
N THR A 158 -21.20 -6.27 -6.15
CA THR A 158 -21.66 -6.88 -4.89
C THR A 158 -21.17 -8.32 -4.67
N PHE A 159 -20.50 -8.92 -5.66
CA PHE A 159 -19.92 -10.27 -5.55
C PHE A 159 -18.51 -10.28 -4.94
N ALA A 160 -17.82 -9.13 -4.97
CA ALA A 160 -16.53 -8.95 -4.29
C ALA A 160 -16.73 -8.77 -2.79
N LYS A 161 -17.22 -9.83 -2.13
CA LYS A 161 -17.45 -9.87 -0.68
C LYS A 161 -16.19 -10.32 0.05
N GLU A 162 -16.01 -9.76 1.24
CA GLU A 162 -14.97 -10.14 2.18
C GLU A 162 -14.99 -11.66 2.49
N ALA A 163 -16.16 -12.22 2.77
CA ALA A 163 -16.36 -13.66 3.01
C ALA A 163 -15.82 -14.53 1.86
N VAL A 164 -16.07 -14.08 0.63
CA VAL A 164 -15.63 -14.80 -0.57
C VAL A 164 -14.11 -14.72 -0.66
N PHE A 165 -13.51 -13.55 -0.44
CA PHE A 165 -12.06 -13.40 -0.40
C PHE A 165 -11.43 -14.36 0.60
N LYS A 166 -11.90 -14.37 1.86
CA LYS A 166 -11.40 -15.27 2.92
C LYS A 166 -11.48 -16.75 2.51
N ALA A 167 -12.56 -17.14 1.84
CA ALA A 167 -12.78 -18.53 1.42
C ALA A 167 -11.88 -18.99 0.26
N ILE A 168 -11.52 -18.10 -0.68
CA ILE A 168 -10.85 -18.51 -1.92
C ILE A 168 -9.41 -18.00 -2.08
N ALA A 169 -8.97 -17.01 -1.29
CA ALA A 169 -7.67 -16.35 -1.50
C ALA A 169 -6.49 -17.34 -1.48
N GLY A 170 -6.51 -18.34 -0.60
CA GLY A 170 -5.46 -19.36 -0.50
C GLY A 170 -5.30 -20.26 -1.74
N ASN A 171 -6.26 -20.23 -2.67
CA ASN A 171 -6.19 -21.00 -3.91
C ASN A 171 -5.29 -20.36 -4.97
N PHE A 172 -4.98 -19.07 -4.87
CA PHE A 172 -4.31 -18.31 -5.91
C PHE A 172 -2.81 -18.14 -5.70
N ASN A 173 -2.06 -18.21 -6.80
CA ASN A 173 -0.65 -17.82 -6.82
C ASN A 173 -0.49 -16.30 -6.89
N LEU A 174 -1.41 -15.63 -7.58
CA LEU A 174 -1.42 -14.18 -7.78
C LEU A 174 -2.73 -13.61 -7.25
N ILE A 175 -2.67 -12.56 -6.44
CA ILE A 175 -3.86 -11.85 -5.98
C ILE A 175 -3.66 -10.38 -6.31
N HIS A 176 -4.67 -9.77 -6.94
CA HIS A 176 -4.69 -8.34 -7.22
C HIS A 176 -5.97 -7.75 -6.63
N ILE A 177 -5.80 -6.75 -5.76
CA ILE A 177 -6.89 -6.10 -5.03
C ILE A 177 -6.84 -4.61 -5.33
N ALA A 178 -7.84 -4.11 -6.07
CA ALA A 178 -8.03 -2.71 -6.42
C ALA A 178 -9.31 -2.21 -5.74
N THR A 179 -9.17 -1.53 -4.60
CA THR A 179 -10.28 -1.12 -3.72
C THR A 179 -9.86 0.03 -2.80
N HIS A 180 -10.68 0.47 -1.84
CA HIS A 180 -10.20 1.35 -0.77
C HIS A 180 -9.42 0.56 0.29
N GLY A 181 -8.38 1.18 0.83
CA GLY A 181 -7.68 0.73 2.03
C GLY A 181 -7.72 1.81 3.10
N PHE A 182 -7.50 1.42 4.35
CA PHE A 182 -7.35 2.38 5.44
C PHE A 182 -6.29 1.97 6.44
N PHE A 183 -5.81 2.98 7.14
CA PHE A 183 -4.97 2.85 8.32
C PHE A 183 -5.26 4.00 9.29
N TYR A 184 -5.46 3.69 10.56
CA TYR A 184 -5.68 4.66 11.64
C TYR A 184 -4.56 4.58 12.70
N HIS A 185 -3.99 5.74 13.04
CA HIS A 185 -2.98 5.87 14.10
C HIS A 185 -3.61 5.68 15.49
N TYR A 186 -2.77 5.44 16.49
CA TYR A 186 -3.25 5.30 17.87
C TYR A 186 -3.68 6.67 18.44
N PRO A 187 -4.91 6.83 18.97
CA PRO A 187 -5.46 8.14 19.34
C PRO A 187 -4.96 8.67 20.70
N GLU A 188 -3.68 8.47 21.05
CA GLU A 188 -3.13 8.86 22.36
C GLU A 188 -3.07 10.39 22.55
N GLU A 189 -2.67 11.14 21.52
CA GLU A 189 -2.63 12.61 21.57
C GLU A 189 -4.04 13.23 21.57
N GLU A 190 -5.01 12.65 20.85
CA GLU A 190 -6.42 13.09 20.90
C GLU A 190 -7.06 12.84 22.27
N ARG A 191 -6.66 11.77 22.97
CA ARG A 191 -7.06 11.52 24.36
C ARG A 191 -6.42 12.51 25.33
N LYS A 192 -5.16 12.89 25.13
CA LYS A 192 -4.48 13.93 25.93
C LYS A 192 -5.06 15.33 25.68
N ALA A 193 -5.34 15.68 24.42
CA ALA A 193 -5.94 16.97 24.05
C ALA A 193 -7.37 17.17 24.58
N LYS A 194 -8.13 16.10 24.82
CA LYS A 194 -9.43 16.15 25.50
C LYS A 194 -9.34 16.27 27.03
N ALA A 195 -8.19 15.98 27.63
CA ALA A 195 -7.99 16.11 29.08
C ALA A 195 -7.63 17.55 29.50
N ASP A 196 -7.02 18.35 28.62
CA ASP A 196 -6.70 19.77 28.85
C ASP A 196 -7.89 20.69 28.50
N THR A 197 -8.82 20.84 29.45
CA THR A 197 -10.08 21.60 29.32
C THR A 197 -9.93 23.13 29.52
N VAL A 198 -8.85 23.75 29.04
CA VAL A 198 -8.61 25.21 29.26
C VAL A 198 -8.63 26.06 27.98
N THR A 199 -8.45 25.48 26.80
CA THR A 199 -8.56 26.25 25.56
C THR A 199 -9.73 25.76 24.72
N ASN A 200 -10.77 26.59 24.59
CA ASN A 200 -11.92 26.47 23.68
C ASN A 200 -11.51 26.50 22.18
N LYS A 201 -10.40 25.87 21.81
CA LYS A 201 -10.09 25.51 20.42
C LYS A 201 -10.54 24.07 20.24
N ILE A 202 -11.75 23.94 19.70
CA ILE A 202 -12.23 22.68 19.14
C ILE A 202 -11.28 22.37 17.97
N TYR A 203 -10.21 21.62 18.24
CA TYR A 203 -9.54 20.84 17.22
C TYR A 203 -10.54 19.74 16.86
N GLU A 204 -11.38 19.97 15.86
CA GLU A 204 -12.11 18.88 15.19
C GLU A 204 -11.05 17.96 14.57
N PRO A 205 -10.78 16.78 15.13
CA PRO A 205 -9.75 15.93 14.59
C PRO A 205 -10.32 15.17 13.40
N LEU A 206 -9.43 14.68 12.55
CA LEU A 206 -9.64 13.80 11.39
C LEU A 206 -10.68 12.66 11.54
N ILE A 207 -11.12 12.34 12.76
CA ILE A 207 -12.29 11.51 13.08
C ILE A 207 -13.59 12.00 12.40
N ALA A 208 -13.77 13.32 12.23
CA ALA A 208 -14.97 13.88 11.61
C ALA A 208 -15.09 13.56 10.10
N PHE A 209 -14.01 13.09 9.45
CA PHE A 209 -13.97 12.82 8.01
C PHE A 209 -14.89 11.65 7.56
N ARG A 210 -15.40 10.81 8.47
CA ARG A 210 -16.12 9.57 8.10
C ARG A 210 -17.35 9.22 8.95
N GLY A 211 -18.12 10.22 9.40
CA GLY A 211 -19.51 9.94 9.78
C GLY A 211 -19.98 10.40 11.16
N GLY A 212 -19.18 11.18 11.89
CA GLY A 212 -19.53 11.65 13.23
C GLY A 212 -19.11 10.67 14.32
N THR A 213 -18.98 11.18 15.55
CA THR A 213 -18.23 10.59 16.67
C THR A 213 -18.86 9.35 17.35
N THR A 214 -19.84 8.70 16.71
CA THR A 214 -20.74 7.72 17.37
C THR A 214 -21.10 6.47 16.55
N CYS A 215 -20.44 6.18 15.42
CA CYS A 215 -20.75 4.98 14.62
C CYS A 215 -19.88 3.76 14.99
N TYR A 216 -20.40 2.55 14.72
CA TYR A 216 -19.73 1.28 15.06
C TYR A 216 -18.33 1.16 14.42
N GLY A 217 -18.18 1.52 13.14
CA GLY A 217 -16.88 1.51 12.46
C GLY A 217 -15.79 2.36 13.12
N GLU A 218 -16.15 3.48 13.76
CA GLU A 218 -15.18 4.29 14.51
C GLU A 218 -14.68 3.56 15.76
N TRP A 219 -15.58 2.97 16.54
CA TRP A 219 -15.20 2.18 17.72
C TRP A 219 -14.39 0.93 17.35
N GLN A 220 -14.81 0.23 16.29
CA GLN A 220 -14.25 -1.05 15.91
C GLN A 220 -12.89 -0.94 15.20
N PHE A 221 -12.68 0.12 14.40
CA PHE A 221 -11.47 0.25 13.58
C PHE A 221 -10.62 1.48 13.91
N VAL A 222 -11.19 2.61 14.34
CA VAL A 222 -10.39 3.81 14.60
C VAL A 222 -9.85 3.80 16.03
N LYS A 223 -10.73 3.55 17.00
CA LYS A 223 -10.41 3.58 18.44
C LYS A 223 -9.91 2.24 19.00
N ASN A 224 -9.81 1.21 18.16
CA ASN A 224 -9.42 -0.12 18.61
C ASN A 224 -7.99 -0.13 19.14
N ASN A 225 -7.76 -0.74 20.31
CA ASN A 225 -6.41 -0.82 20.88
C ASN A 225 -5.48 -1.71 20.03
N ASN A 226 -6.02 -2.68 19.30
CA ASN A 226 -5.24 -3.57 18.45
C ASN A 226 -4.89 -2.90 17.11
N PRO A 227 -3.59 -2.67 16.81
CA PRO A 227 -3.17 -2.05 15.54
C PRO A 227 -3.62 -2.82 14.30
N LEU A 228 -3.76 -4.15 14.37
CA LEU A 228 -4.19 -4.97 13.25
C LEU A 228 -5.70 -4.81 12.92
N MET A 229 -6.49 -4.27 13.84
CA MET A 229 -7.88 -3.89 13.59
C MET A 229 -7.98 -2.49 12.98
N ARG A 230 -6.92 -1.69 13.08
CA ARG A 230 -6.88 -0.30 12.60
C ARG A 230 -6.40 -0.14 11.17
N SER A 231 -6.12 -1.24 10.48
CA SER A 231 -5.79 -1.26 9.05
C SER A 231 -6.53 -2.39 8.33
N GLY A 232 -6.99 -2.12 7.12
CA GLY A 232 -7.81 -3.07 6.38
C GLY A 232 -8.08 -2.66 4.94
N LEU A 233 -8.71 -3.57 4.20
CA LEU A 233 -9.19 -3.40 2.84
C LEU A 233 -10.72 -3.43 2.82
N VAL A 234 -11.31 -2.58 1.99
CA VAL A 234 -12.75 -2.40 1.89
C VAL A 234 -13.31 -3.33 0.81
N PHE A 235 -14.37 -4.06 1.11
CA PHE A 235 -15.06 -4.99 0.20
C PHE A 235 -16.54 -4.61 0.07
N ALA A 236 -17.30 -5.39 -0.70
CA ALA A 236 -18.71 -5.12 -0.94
C ALA A 236 -19.48 -4.99 0.38
N ASP A 237 -20.43 -4.05 0.40
CA ASP A 237 -21.29 -3.71 1.54
C ASP A 237 -20.62 -3.05 2.76
N ALA A 238 -19.34 -2.70 2.68
CA ALA A 238 -18.61 -2.05 3.76
C ALA A 238 -19.31 -0.80 4.34
N ASN A 239 -20.03 0.00 3.54
CA ASN A 239 -20.69 1.20 4.04
C ASN A 239 -21.74 0.92 5.13
N LYS A 240 -22.26 -0.31 5.26
CA LYS A 240 -23.19 -0.69 6.33
C LYS A 240 -22.57 -0.48 7.72
N VAL A 241 -21.29 -0.78 7.87
CA VAL A 241 -20.54 -0.73 9.15
C VAL A 241 -20.34 0.70 9.67
N TRP A 242 -20.33 1.68 8.76
CA TRP A 242 -20.18 3.09 9.13
C TRP A 242 -21.47 3.90 9.06
N SER A 243 -22.46 3.47 8.27
CA SER A 243 -23.73 4.20 8.10
C SER A 243 -24.83 3.74 9.04
N GLN A 244 -24.79 2.49 9.48
CA GLN A 244 -25.74 1.90 10.41
C GLN A 244 -24.98 1.62 11.71
N GLN A 245 -25.63 1.75 12.89
CA GLN A 245 -25.07 1.26 14.17
C GLN A 245 -25.08 -0.28 14.20
N TYR A 246 -24.63 -0.90 13.11
CA TYR A 246 -24.71 -2.32 12.85
C TYR A 246 -23.42 -2.97 13.31
N ALA A 247 -23.52 -3.80 14.35
CA ALA A 247 -22.48 -4.75 14.69
C ALA A 247 -22.59 -5.92 13.69
N GLY A 248 -21.84 -5.84 12.59
CA GLY A 248 -21.76 -6.92 11.64
C GLY A 248 -21.13 -8.18 12.25
N SER A 249 -21.58 -9.34 11.77
CA SER A 249 -20.89 -10.63 11.94
C SER A 249 -19.47 -10.58 11.34
N ASP A 250 -18.72 -11.68 11.38
CA ASP A 250 -17.35 -11.85 10.82
C ASP A 250 -17.20 -11.51 9.31
N ASN A 251 -18.23 -10.97 8.65
CA ASN A 251 -18.25 -10.56 7.25
C ASN A 251 -19.00 -9.24 7.12
N ASP A 252 -18.39 -8.17 7.59
CA ASP A 252 -18.96 -6.83 7.65
C ASP A 252 -18.58 -5.99 6.41
N GLY A 253 -17.83 -6.59 5.48
CA GLY A 253 -17.35 -5.93 4.27
C GLY A 253 -15.96 -5.33 4.46
N ILE A 254 -15.29 -5.56 5.60
CA ILE A 254 -13.98 -5.02 5.92
C ILE A 254 -13.02 -6.15 6.23
N LEU A 255 -12.08 -6.36 5.33
CA LEU A 255 -10.99 -7.30 5.53
C LEU A 255 -9.89 -6.63 6.37
N THR A 256 -9.91 -6.84 7.67
CA THR A 256 -8.91 -6.29 8.60
C THR A 256 -7.56 -6.99 8.44
N SER A 257 -6.49 -6.31 8.86
CA SER A 257 -5.15 -6.90 8.92
C SER A 257 -5.11 -8.08 9.89
N MET A 258 -5.91 -8.06 10.96
CA MET A 258 -6.06 -9.17 11.89
C MET A 258 -6.58 -10.42 11.16
N GLU A 259 -7.66 -10.29 10.39
CA GLU A 259 -8.23 -11.43 9.66
C GLU A 259 -7.29 -11.94 8.57
N ILE A 260 -6.58 -11.05 7.89
CA ILE A 260 -5.55 -11.44 6.91
C ILE A 260 -4.50 -12.34 7.58
N THR A 261 -4.08 -12.04 8.82
CA THR A 261 -3.06 -12.88 9.52
C THR A 261 -3.51 -14.32 9.77
N GLN A 262 -4.82 -14.58 9.71
CA GLN A 262 -5.42 -15.89 9.96
C GLN A 262 -5.61 -16.70 8.66
N LEU A 263 -5.36 -16.09 7.50
CA LEU A 263 -5.43 -16.78 6.22
C LEU A 263 -4.18 -17.62 5.96
N ASP A 264 -4.35 -18.73 5.23
CA ASP A 264 -3.23 -19.49 4.65
C ASP A 264 -3.00 -19.05 3.21
N LEU A 265 -2.03 -18.16 3.03
CA LEU A 265 -1.59 -17.62 1.73
C LEU A 265 -0.18 -18.09 1.36
N ARG A 266 0.30 -19.21 1.92
CA ARG A 266 1.66 -19.74 1.65
C ARG A 266 1.87 -20.12 0.18
N LYS A 267 0.78 -20.41 -0.55
CA LYS A 267 0.79 -20.64 -2.01
C LYS A 267 0.90 -19.33 -2.81
N THR A 268 0.51 -18.21 -2.23
CA THR A 268 0.44 -16.92 -2.90
C THR A 268 1.83 -16.31 -3.04
N GLN A 269 2.28 -16.23 -4.29
CA GLN A 269 3.59 -15.66 -4.63
C GLN A 269 3.56 -14.15 -4.68
N LEU A 270 2.44 -13.55 -5.08
CA LEU A 270 2.31 -12.11 -5.19
C LEU A 270 0.91 -11.65 -4.77
N VAL A 271 0.86 -10.69 -3.85
CA VAL A 271 -0.31 -9.84 -3.62
C VAL A 271 0.00 -8.44 -4.13
N VAL A 272 -0.90 -7.87 -4.94
CA VAL A 272 -0.87 -6.47 -5.33
C VAL A 272 -2.03 -5.76 -4.67
N MET A 273 -1.73 -4.73 -3.88
CA MET A 273 -2.70 -3.86 -3.24
C MET A 273 -2.70 -2.50 -3.95
N SER A 274 -3.55 -2.38 -4.96
CA SER A 274 -3.88 -1.13 -5.65
C SER A 274 -4.97 -0.40 -4.87
N ALA A 275 -4.75 -0.25 -3.55
CA ALA A 275 -5.78 0.18 -2.61
C ALA A 275 -5.37 1.32 -1.69
N CYS A 276 -4.13 1.80 -1.82
CA CYS A 276 -3.61 2.74 -0.84
C CYS A 276 -4.03 4.18 -1.17
N GLU A 277 -5.15 4.59 -0.58
CA GLU A 277 -5.47 5.99 -0.23
C GLU A 277 -4.79 6.38 1.09
N THR A 278 -3.51 6.04 1.26
CA THR A 278 -2.81 6.27 2.53
C THR A 278 -2.32 7.71 2.58
N GLY A 279 -3.23 8.61 2.91
CA GLY A 279 -2.99 10.02 3.25
C GLY A 279 -4.07 10.61 4.16
N LEU A 280 -4.87 9.79 4.83
CA LEU A 280 -6.04 10.23 5.60
C LEU A 280 -5.80 10.25 7.12
N GLY A 281 -4.69 10.87 7.52
CA GLY A 281 -4.45 11.29 8.89
C GLY A 281 -3.02 11.71 9.13
N ASP A 282 -2.82 12.68 10.03
CA ASP A 282 -1.51 12.96 10.64
C ASP A 282 -1.00 11.65 11.29
N ILE A 283 -0.22 10.88 10.54
CA ILE A 283 0.38 9.65 11.03
C ILE A 283 1.68 10.04 11.73
N LYS A 284 1.56 10.44 13.00
CA LYS A 284 2.67 10.31 13.94
C LYS A 284 2.80 8.82 14.31
N GLY A 285 3.92 8.20 13.92
CA GLY A 285 4.21 6.78 14.15
C GLY A 285 4.08 5.88 12.92
N SER A 286 4.98 4.92 12.75
CA SER A 286 5.08 4.04 11.57
C SER A 286 4.14 2.83 11.56
N GLU A 287 3.35 2.64 12.64
CA GLU A 287 2.89 1.31 13.04
C GLU A 287 1.85 0.63 12.14
N GLY A 288 1.12 1.32 11.27
CA GLY A 288 0.07 0.60 10.51
C GLY A 288 -0.08 0.86 9.02
N VAL A 289 0.79 1.64 8.37
CA VAL A 289 1.21 1.26 6.99
C VAL A 289 1.90 -0.12 7.06
N TYR A 290 2.62 -0.37 8.15
CA TYR A 290 3.19 -1.67 8.47
C TYR A 290 2.15 -2.77 8.69
N GLY A 291 0.90 -2.44 9.05
CA GLY A 291 -0.14 -3.39 9.46
C GLY A 291 -0.56 -4.34 8.34
N LEU A 292 -0.99 -3.79 7.19
CA LEU A 292 -1.40 -4.59 6.03
C LEU A 292 -0.24 -5.36 5.42
N GLN A 293 0.92 -4.71 5.26
CA GLN A 293 2.15 -5.36 4.80
C GLN A 293 2.47 -6.58 5.69
N ARG A 294 2.57 -6.36 7.00
CA ARG A 294 2.89 -7.39 7.98
C ARG A 294 1.86 -8.51 7.95
N ALA A 295 0.57 -8.18 7.84
CA ALA A 295 -0.48 -9.17 7.84
C ALA A 295 -0.37 -10.15 6.67
N PHE A 296 -0.21 -9.66 5.44
CA PHE A 296 -0.02 -10.54 4.28
C PHE A 296 1.28 -11.34 4.37
N LYS A 297 2.35 -10.75 4.92
CA LYS A 297 3.61 -11.49 5.19
C LYS A 297 3.41 -12.61 6.22
N MET A 298 2.66 -12.37 7.29
CA MET A 298 2.32 -13.37 8.31
C MET A 298 1.43 -14.48 7.74
N ALA A 299 0.52 -14.16 6.82
CA ALA A 299 -0.30 -15.12 6.10
C ALA A 299 0.50 -16.01 5.12
N GLY A 300 1.77 -15.69 4.86
CA GLY A 300 2.68 -16.50 4.03
C GLY A 300 2.90 -15.98 2.61
N VAL A 301 2.39 -14.80 2.26
CA VAL A 301 2.60 -14.19 0.94
C VAL A 301 4.09 -13.94 0.71
N LYS A 302 4.61 -14.29 -0.48
CA LYS A 302 6.02 -14.05 -0.81
C LYS A 302 6.31 -12.60 -1.16
N PHE A 303 5.72 -12.07 -2.22
CA PHE A 303 5.92 -10.69 -2.65
C PHE A 303 4.65 -9.86 -2.46
N ILE A 304 4.83 -8.60 -2.12
CA ILE A 304 3.76 -7.62 -2.02
C ILE A 304 4.13 -6.42 -2.87
N ILE A 305 3.22 -5.99 -3.76
CA ILE A 305 3.28 -4.66 -4.37
C ILE A 305 2.19 -3.81 -3.73
N MET A 306 2.54 -2.61 -3.28
CA MET A 306 1.59 -1.63 -2.77
C MET A 306 2.00 -0.22 -3.19
N SER A 307 1.06 0.71 -3.20
CA SER A 307 1.36 2.12 -3.36
C SER A 307 1.56 2.80 -1.99
N LEU A 308 2.51 3.74 -1.90
CA LEU A 308 2.77 4.55 -0.71
C LEU A 308 1.81 5.74 -0.59
N TRP A 309 1.30 6.22 -1.72
CA TRP A 309 0.33 7.30 -1.85
C TRP A 309 -0.62 7.03 -3.02
N GLN A 310 -1.62 7.91 -3.20
CA GLN A 310 -2.62 7.77 -4.25
C GLN A 310 -2.03 8.17 -5.61
N VAL A 311 -2.22 7.31 -6.62
CA VAL A 311 -1.85 7.57 -8.02
C VAL A 311 -3.13 7.60 -8.86
N PRO A 312 -3.29 8.51 -9.85
CA PRO A 312 -4.48 8.55 -10.67
C PRO A 312 -4.73 7.24 -11.43
N ASP A 313 -6.00 6.89 -11.58
CA ASP A 313 -6.47 5.60 -12.12
C ASP A 313 -5.82 5.20 -13.44
N LYS A 314 -5.58 6.17 -14.33
CA LYS A 314 -4.98 5.93 -15.65
C LYS A 314 -3.56 5.40 -15.50
N GLU A 315 -2.71 6.09 -14.74
CA GLU A 315 -1.31 5.75 -14.54
C GLU A 315 -1.15 4.49 -13.69
N THR A 316 -2.03 4.26 -12.70
CA THR A 316 -2.11 2.99 -11.96
C THR A 316 -2.43 1.82 -12.90
N SER A 317 -3.46 1.97 -13.74
CA SER A 317 -3.84 0.96 -14.73
C SER A 317 -2.73 0.68 -15.73
N GLU A 318 -2.00 1.71 -16.18
CA GLU A 318 -0.84 1.56 -17.07
C GLU A 318 0.30 0.80 -16.37
N PHE A 319 0.66 1.20 -15.15
CA PHE A 319 1.71 0.55 -14.35
C PHE A 319 1.43 -0.95 -14.17
N MET A 320 0.22 -1.30 -13.72
CA MET A 320 -0.13 -2.69 -13.43
C MET A 320 -0.20 -3.54 -14.69
N THR A 321 -0.74 -2.99 -15.79
CA THR A 321 -0.77 -3.69 -17.09
C THR A 321 0.65 -3.95 -17.60
N ALA A 322 1.53 -2.94 -17.54
CA ALA A 322 2.93 -3.08 -17.93
C ALA A 322 3.67 -4.10 -17.05
N PHE A 323 3.50 -4.01 -15.73
CA PHE A 323 4.06 -4.96 -14.77
C PHE A 323 3.66 -6.40 -15.06
N TYR A 324 2.37 -6.72 -15.16
CA TYR A 324 1.93 -8.09 -15.40
C TYR A 324 2.36 -8.61 -16.78
N THR A 325 2.37 -7.74 -17.81
CA THR A 325 2.86 -8.11 -19.15
C THR A 325 4.35 -8.52 -19.10
N LYS A 326 5.18 -7.74 -18.41
CA LYS A 326 6.60 -8.04 -18.22
C LYS A 326 6.79 -9.28 -17.34
N PHE A 327 6.09 -9.35 -16.22
CA PHE A 327 6.20 -10.46 -15.27
C PHE A 327 5.88 -11.82 -15.91
N LEU A 328 4.80 -11.91 -16.69
CA LEU A 328 4.43 -13.17 -17.34
C LEU A 328 5.38 -13.57 -18.49
N THR A 329 6.16 -12.62 -19.00
CA THR A 329 7.18 -12.86 -20.04
C THR A 329 8.53 -13.22 -19.43
N ILE A 330 9.00 -12.42 -18.47
CA ILE A 330 10.31 -12.55 -17.82
C ILE A 330 10.32 -13.67 -16.77
N LYS A 331 9.17 -13.95 -16.14
CA LYS A 331 9.03 -14.91 -15.03
C LYS A 331 9.93 -14.58 -13.84
N ASN A 332 10.11 -13.28 -13.56
CA ASN A 332 10.81 -12.78 -12.38
C ASN A 332 10.13 -11.49 -11.90
N ILE A 333 9.56 -11.52 -10.68
CA ILE A 333 8.80 -10.39 -10.11
C ILE A 333 9.69 -9.16 -9.91
N ARG A 334 10.91 -9.34 -9.36
CA ARG A 334 11.83 -8.23 -9.07
C ARG A 334 12.26 -7.52 -10.35
N THR A 335 12.67 -8.28 -11.37
CA THR A 335 13.07 -7.72 -12.66
C THR A 335 11.90 -7.06 -13.36
N ALA A 336 10.72 -7.70 -13.41
CA ALA A 336 9.55 -7.11 -14.04
C ALA A 336 9.09 -5.80 -13.38
N PHE A 337 9.15 -5.73 -12.05
CA PHE A 337 8.84 -4.52 -11.31
C PHE A 337 9.82 -3.39 -11.62
N TYR A 338 11.13 -3.68 -11.58
CA TYR A 338 12.18 -2.72 -11.91
C TYR A 338 12.04 -2.19 -13.35
N ASP A 339 11.84 -3.09 -14.32
CA ASP A 339 11.68 -2.71 -15.72
C ASP A 339 10.41 -1.89 -15.96
N THR A 340 9.34 -2.14 -15.19
CA THR A 340 8.13 -1.31 -15.21
C THR A 340 8.39 0.08 -14.65
N GLN A 341 9.06 0.22 -13.50
CA GLN A 341 9.40 1.54 -12.96
C GLN A 341 10.27 2.32 -13.96
N LYS A 342 11.25 1.66 -14.58
CA LYS A 342 12.11 2.25 -15.59
C LYS A 342 11.33 2.73 -16.82
N GLU A 343 10.36 1.95 -17.30
CA GLU A 343 9.48 2.35 -18.41
C GLU A 343 8.61 3.55 -18.01
N MET A 344 7.94 3.48 -16.86
CA MET A 344 7.00 4.52 -16.43
C MET A 344 7.69 5.86 -16.20
N ARG A 345 8.92 5.84 -15.67
CA ARG A 345 9.74 7.05 -15.49
C ARG A 345 10.07 7.78 -16.79
N GLN A 346 10.18 7.07 -17.91
CA GLN A 346 10.42 7.73 -19.20
C GLN A 346 9.24 8.63 -19.62
N LYS A 347 8.06 8.37 -19.06
CA LYS A 347 6.81 9.07 -19.40
C LYS A 347 6.33 10.01 -18.31
N TYR A 348 6.61 9.71 -17.03
CA TYR A 348 5.98 10.35 -15.89
C TYR A 348 6.99 10.80 -14.82
N ASP A 349 6.61 11.81 -14.05
CA ASP A 349 7.33 12.27 -12.86
C ASP A 349 7.28 11.22 -11.72
N PRO A 350 8.18 11.31 -10.72
CA PRO A 350 8.24 10.39 -9.57
C PRO A 350 6.92 10.14 -8.85
N TYR A 351 6.04 11.14 -8.80
CA TYR A 351 4.70 11.00 -8.24
C TYR A 351 3.95 9.77 -8.76
N TYR A 352 4.06 9.47 -10.06
CA TYR A 352 3.24 8.45 -10.71
C TYR A 352 3.85 7.04 -10.62
N TRP A 353 5.17 6.92 -10.72
CA TRP A 353 5.85 5.61 -10.77
C TRP A 353 6.56 5.24 -9.44
N GLY A 354 7.00 6.25 -8.68
CA GLY A 354 7.69 6.08 -7.42
C GLY A 354 6.77 5.68 -6.27
N ALA A 355 5.45 5.80 -6.46
CA ALA A 355 4.47 5.41 -5.46
C ALA A 355 4.50 3.92 -5.15
N PHE A 356 4.75 3.08 -6.16
CA PHE A 356 4.71 1.64 -6.01
C PHE A 356 6.02 1.12 -5.42
N VAL A 357 5.90 0.21 -4.45
CA VAL A 357 7.02 -0.49 -3.82
C VAL A 357 6.80 -2.00 -3.88
N LEU A 358 7.88 -2.76 -4.04
CA LEU A 358 7.89 -4.22 -4.02
C LEU A 358 8.61 -4.70 -2.76
N ILE A 359 7.93 -5.50 -1.95
CA ILE A 359 8.41 -6.02 -0.67
C ILE A 359 8.42 -7.55 -0.70
N GLU A 360 9.46 -8.15 -0.14
CA GLU A 360 9.63 -9.62 -0.02
C GLU A 360 9.70 -10.19 1.39
#